data_AF-A0A368JSP1-F1
#
_entry.id   AF-A0A368JSP1-F1
#
_cell.length_a   1.000
_cell.length_b   1.000
_cell.length_c   1.000
_cell.angle_alpha   90.00
_cell.angle_beta   90.00
_cell.angle_gamma   90.00
#
_symmetry.space_group_name_H-M   'P 1'
#
loop_
_entity.id
_entity.type
_entity.pdbx_description
1 polymer ?
#
loop_
_entity_poly.entity_id
_entity_poly.type
_entity_poly.pdbx_seq_one_letter_code
_entity_poly.pdbx_strand_id
1 'polypeptide(L)'
;MVFRMIQAEFGDCLILETPDTAGVVRYILIDGGPERTYDNHLSGELDAIKQRGGQLDLVVLSHVDGDHIVGLLDLFSELQQRPQISISQLWFNSFDKAIGHNNTIAVRVSAVFQQAGMQGVRMANTEEVTIQSINQGNKLRTRAQQLNIPINPNVPGGLLKATAHPFKLQIGGITLTVVGPTARNLTELRKEWQKWLDKQEEAVASADIESFAMADESIPNLSSVCLLAESNGVRVLLTGDARGDHLIQGLKQTRLLQPDGSIDVDVLKVPHHGSDRNVTLDFFRKVRARQYVISANGKHGNPDYDTLKWIVTAATVQQRPIELVLSNHTALIQQFLDDFPQNENTYQIRFMPPGAHSMVV
;
A
#
# COMPACT_ATOMS: atom_id res chain seq x y z
N MET A 1 10.29 -18.06 -3.89
CA MET A 1 9.53 -16.99 -3.22
C MET A 1 8.14 -17.50 -2.92
N VAL A 2 7.66 -17.25 -1.71
CA VAL A 2 6.27 -17.48 -1.27
C VAL A 2 5.64 -16.11 -1.04
N PHE A 3 4.44 -15.89 -1.57
CA PHE A 3 3.63 -14.71 -1.31
C PHE A 3 2.51 -15.10 -0.35
N ARG A 4 2.41 -14.40 0.78
CA ARG A 4 1.39 -14.64 1.79
C ARG A 4 0.58 -13.36 2.03
N MET A 5 -0.73 -13.48 1.95
CA MET A 5 -1.68 -12.45 2.34
C MET A 5 -2.15 -12.72 3.77
N ILE A 6 -1.95 -11.77 4.67
CA ILE A 6 -2.52 -11.81 6.03
C ILE A 6 -3.95 -11.30 5.98
N GLN A 7 -4.83 -11.83 6.83
CA GLN A 7 -6.19 -11.30 6.97
C GLN A 7 -6.12 -9.90 7.58
N ALA A 8 -6.32 -8.89 6.74
CA ALA A 8 -6.29 -7.48 7.13
C ALA A 8 -7.68 -6.83 7.08
N GLU A 9 -8.74 -7.62 6.87
CA GLU A 9 -10.12 -7.14 6.69
C GLU A 9 -10.26 -6.15 5.51
N PHE A 10 -9.98 -4.87 5.77
CA PHE A 10 -9.83 -3.77 4.82
C PHE A 10 -8.41 -3.20 5.02
N GLY A 11 -7.58 -3.12 3.98
CA GLY A 11 -6.17 -2.74 4.16
C GLY A 11 -5.21 -3.82 3.69
N ASP A 12 -3.90 -3.53 3.76
CA ASP A 12 -2.86 -4.48 3.33
C ASP A 12 -1.97 -4.92 4.47
N CYS A 13 -1.70 -6.23 4.52
CA CYS A 13 -0.67 -6.83 5.34
C CYS A 13 -0.18 -8.10 4.63
N LEU A 14 1.07 -8.08 4.16
CA LEU A 14 1.61 -9.10 3.26
C LEU A 14 2.99 -9.56 3.74
N ILE A 15 3.30 -10.84 3.54
CA ILE A 15 4.62 -11.39 3.82
C ILE A 15 5.16 -12.04 2.55
N LEU A 16 6.41 -11.69 2.20
CA LEU A 16 7.20 -12.44 1.23
C LEU A 16 8.23 -13.28 1.97
N GLU A 17 8.36 -14.54 1.55
CA GLU A 17 9.34 -15.47 2.09
C GLU A 17 10.21 -16.02 0.97
N THR A 18 11.52 -16.11 1.19
CA THR A 18 12.43 -16.75 0.22
C THR A 18 13.64 -17.35 0.91
N PRO A 19 14.12 -18.54 0.51
CA PRO A 19 15.44 -18.98 0.95
C PRO A 19 16.53 -18.08 0.34
N ASP A 20 17.64 -17.94 1.06
CA ASP A 20 18.91 -17.47 0.51
C ASP A 20 19.74 -18.62 -0.09
N THR A 21 20.96 -18.34 -0.51
CA THR A 21 21.87 -19.34 -1.11
C THR A 21 22.30 -20.44 -0.13
N ALA A 22 22.21 -20.20 1.17
CA ALA A 22 22.50 -21.17 2.22
C ALA A 22 21.25 -21.93 2.69
N GLY A 23 20.08 -21.63 2.12
CA GLY A 23 18.80 -22.24 2.49
C GLY A 23 18.12 -21.59 3.70
N VAL A 24 18.66 -20.49 4.24
CA VAL A 24 18.03 -19.75 5.34
C VAL A 24 16.87 -18.93 4.78
N VAL A 25 15.69 -19.09 5.37
CA VAL A 25 14.49 -18.35 4.93
C VAL A 25 14.58 -16.90 5.41
N ARG A 26 14.39 -15.99 4.46
CA ARG A 26 14.39 -14.54 4.62
C ARG A 26 12.95 -14.03 4.49
N TYR A 27 12.61 -13.02 5.27
CA TYR A 27 11.23 -12.53 5.38
C TYR A 27 11.16 -11.02 5.15
N ILE A 28 10.17 -10.62 4.36
CA ILE A 28 9.83 -9.21 4.11
C ILE A 28 8.37 -9.01 4.50
N LEU A 29 8.11 -8.10 5.42
CA LEU A 29 6.75 -7.66 5.76
C LEU A 29 6.42 -6.39 4.96
N ILE A 30 5.24 -6.33 4.34
CA ILE A 30 4.75 -5.17 3.63
C ILE A 30 3.40 -4.78 4.22
N ASP A 31 3.35 -3.55 4.74
CA ASP A 31 2.25 -2.97 5.51
C ASP A 31 1.90 -3.80 6.76
N GLY A 32 0.98 -3.30 7.58
CA GLY A 32 0.57 -3.92 8.83
C GLY A 32 -0.94 -4.10 8.99
N GLY A 33 -1.73 -3.59 8.04
CA GLY A 33 -3.18 -3.59 8.10
C GLY A 33 -3.77 -2.55 9.07
N PRO A 34 -5.10 -2.49 9.17
CA PRO A 34 -5.84 -1.63 10.09
C PRO A 34 -5.70 -2.09 11.54
N GLU A 35 -6.38 -1.37 12.44
CA GLU A 35 -6.55 -1.75 13.84
C GLU A 35 -6.93 -3.23 13.97
N ARG A 36 -6.41 -3.89 15.01
CA ARG A 36 -6.60 -5.32 15.33
C ARG A 36 -5.93 -6.32 14.39
N THR A 37 -5.48 -5.92 13.19
CA THR A 37 -4.75 -6.84 12.29
C THR A 37 -3.52 -7.44 12.96
N TYR A 38 -2.79 -6.60 13.72
CA TYR A 38 -1.63 -7.05 14.46
C TYR A 38 -1.98 -8.13 15.50
N ASP A 39 -2.86 -7.79 16.44
CA ASP A 39 -3.24 -8.68 17.54
C ASP A 39 -3.88 -9.98 17.03
N ASN A 40 -4.79 -9.89 16.06
CA ASN A 40 -5.62 -11.01 15.64
C ASN A 40 -4.93 -11.94 14.64
N HIS A 41 -4.01 -11.43 13.82
CA HIS A 41 -3.51 -12.18 12.66
C HIS A 41 -1.99 -12.14 12.49
N LEU A 42 -1.39 -10.94 12.50
CA LEU A 42 0.04 -10.82 12.19
C LEU A 42 0.95 -11.30 13.33
N SER A 43 0.61 -11.03 14.60
CA SER A 43 1.44 -11.39 15.76
C SER A 43 1.78 -12.89 15.80
N GLY A 44 0.81 -13.76 15.56
CA GLY A 44 0.99 -15.22 15.52
C GLY A 44 1.89 -15.68 14.36
N GLU A 45 1.82 -15.02 13.21
CA GLU A 45 2.70 -15.29 12.06
C GLU A 45 4.14 -14.87 12.36
N LEU A 46 4.34 -13.72 13.02
CA LEU A 46 5.66 -13.26 13.45
C LEU A 46 6.26 -14.17 14.52
N ASP A 47 5.45 -14.68 15.46
CA ASP A 47 5.87 -15.69 16.42
C ASP A 47 6.31 -16.98 15.73
N ALA A 48 5.56 -17.45 14.74
CA ALA A 48 5.94 -18.63 13.96
C ALA A 48 7.26 -18.41 13.21
N ILE A 49 7.49 -17.21 12.64
CA ILE A 49 8.76 -16.85 12.01
C ILE A 49 9.91 -16.92 13.03
N LYS A 50 9.73 -16.31 14.21
CA LYS A 50 10.73 -16.30 15.29
C LYS A 50 11.04 -17.71 15.78
N GLN A 51 10.03 -18.56 15.99
CA GLN A 51 10.20 -19.95 16.43
C GLN A 51 11.03 -20.79 15.45
N ARG A 52 10.98 -20.44 14.15
CA ARG A 52 11.82 -21.03 13.11
C ARG A 52 13.24 -20.42 13.05
N GLY A 53 13.59 -19.54 13.98
CA GLY A 53 14.85 -18.78 13.99
C GLY A 53 14.93 -17.66 12.96
N GLY A 54 13.78 -17.27 12.38
CA GLY A 54 13.69 -16.21 11.40
C GLY A 54 13.67 -14.81 12.02
N GLN A 55 13.84 -13.82 11.15
CA GLN A 55 13.75 -12.39 11.45
C GLN A 55 13.10 -11.67 10.27
N LEU A 56 12.68 -10.42 10.48
CA LEU A 56 12.26 -9.55 9.38
C LEU A 56 13.48 -8.82 8.82
N ASP A 57 13.83 -9.15 7.58
CA ASP A 57 14.97 -8.54 6.89
C ASP A 57 14.62 -7.16 6.32
N LEU A 58 13.33 -6.93 6.12
CA LEU A 58 12.78 -5.67 5.70
C LEU A 58 11.33 -5.58 6.14
N VAL A 59 10.97 -4.44 6.71
CA VAL A 59 9.57 -3.99 6.79
C VAL A 59 9.40 -2.87 5.78
N VAL A 60 8.33 -2.92 4.99
CA VAL A 60 7.96 -1.86 4.05
C VAL A 60 6.63 -1.29 4.50
N LEU A 61 6.52 0.04 4.56
CA LEU A 61 5.23 0.72 4.58
C LEU A 61 5.03 1.41 3.23
N SER A 62 3.96 1.04 2.53
CA SER A 62 3.60 1.57 1.23
C SER A 62 3.21 3.04 1.35
N HIS A 63 2.34 3.38 2.31
CA HIS A 63 1.92 4.74 2.63
C HIS A 63 1.29 4.78 4.04
N VAL A 64 0.92 5.97 4.51
CA VAL A 64 0.62 6.24 5.93
C VAL A 64 -0.85 6.11 6.32
N ASP A 65 -1.68 5.53 5.46
CA ASP A 65 -3.11 5.39 5.75
C ASP A 65 -3.36 4.35 6.82
N GLY A 66 -4.44 4.56 7.59
CA GLY A 66 -4.72 3.80 8.81
C GLY A 66 -4.85 2.29 8.59
N ASP A 67 -5.38 1.89 7.44
CA ASP A 67 -5.53 0.52 6.98
C ASP A 67 -4.23 -0.13 6.47
N HIS A 68 -3.11 0.60 6.50
CA HIS A 68 -1.78 0.08 6.19
C HIS A 68 -0.81 0.23 7.38
N ILE A 69 -0.82 1.37 8.07
CA ILE A 69 0.19 1.72 9.07
C ILE A 69 -0.13 1.24 10.48
N VAL A 70 -1.40 1.08 10.85
CA VAL A 70 -1.80 0.89 12.25
C VAL A 70 -1.21 -0.39 12.83
N GLY A 71 -1.30 -1.53 12.13
CA GLY A 71 -0.69 -2.75 12.62
C GLY A 71 0.85 -2.70 12.73
N LEU A 72 1.53 -1.87 11.92
CA LEU A 72 2.96 -1.61 12.12
C LEU A 72 3.22 -0.76 13.35
N LEU A 73 2.35 0.21 13.66
CA LEU A 73 2.46 0.97 14.90
C LEU A 73 2.28 0.05 16.12
N ASP A 74 1.38 -0.91 16.07
CA ASP A 74 1.16 -1.88 17.13
C ASP A 74 2.40 -2.78 17.30
N LEU A 75 2.90 -3.37 16.20
CA LEU A 75 4.15 -4.13 16.18
C LEU A 75 5.32 -3.33 16.79
N PHE A 76 5.55 -2.10 16.34
CA PHE A 76 6.66 -1.29 16.83
C PHE A 76 6.47 -0.90 18.30
N SER A 77 5.22 -0.72 18.78
CA SER A 77 4.94 -0.49 20.19
C SER A 77 5.29 -1.72 21.03
N GLU A 78 4.95 -2.92 20.55
CA GLU A 78 5.32 -4.15 21.23
C GLU A 78 6.83 -4.31 21.27
N LEU A 79 7.54 -4.09 20.16
CA LEU A 79 9.01 -4.19 20.11
C LEU A 79 9.73 -3.27 21.11
N GLN A 80 9.16 -2.10 21.42
CA GLN A 80 9.71 -1.20 22.45
C GLN A 80 9.59 -1.77 23.86
N GLN A 81 8.57 -2.58 24.11
CA GLN A 81 8.33 -3.19 25.41
C GLN A 81 8.99 -4.57 25.52
N ARG A 82 8.94 -5.35 24.44
CA ARG A 82 9.37 -6.74 24.34
C ARG A 82 9.86 -7.02 22.92
N PRO A 83 11.16 -7.33 22.72
CA PRO A 83 11.66 -7.69 21.39
C PRO A 83 11.14 -9.09 20.99
N GLN A 84 9.97 -9.11 20.36
CA GLN A 84 9.34 -10.34 19.88
C GLN A 84 10.02 -10.84 18.60
N ILE A 85 10.41 -9.96 17.69
CA ILE A 85 11.14 -10.31 16.46
C ILE A 85 12.17 -9.21 16.11
N SER A 86 13.29 -9.58 15.49
CA SER A 86 14.28 -8.60 15.02
C SER A 86 13.88 -8.05 13.65
N ILE A 87 14.07 -6.74 13.45
CA ILE A 87 13.87 -6.04 12.18
C ILE A 87 15.19 -5.42 11.74
N SER A 88 15.65 -5.76 10.53
CA SER A 88 16.95 -5.26 10.03
C SER A 88 16.87 -3.85 9.46
N GLN A 89 15.76 -3.48 8.81
CA GLN A 89 15.56 -2.17 8.20
C GLN A 89 14.07 -1.91 7.92
N LEU A 90 13.72 -0.62 7.85
CA LEU A 90 12.39 -0.14 7.50
C LEU A 90 12.46 0.69 6.22
N TRP A 91 11.59 0.41 5.25
CA TRP A 91 11.42 1.20 4.04
C TRP A 91 10.08 1.92 4.05
N PHE A 92 10.10 3.25 4.03
CA PHE A 92 8.91 4.06 3.76
C PHE A 92 9.29 5.50 3.45
N ASN A 93 8.42 6.19 2.72
CA ASN A 93 8.57 7.61 2.48
C ASN A 93 7.83 8.40 3.57
N SER A 94 8.57 8.98 4.52
CA SER A 94 7.95 9.87 5.50
C SER A 94 7.40 11.13 4.82
N PHE A 95 6.35 11.70 5.41
CA PHE A 95 5.68 12.90 4.87
C PHE A 95 6.66 14.03 4.52
N ASP A 96 7.57 14.37 5.45
CA ASP A 96 8.59 15.40 5.27
C ASP A 96 9.53 15.11 4.09
N LYS A 97 9.85 13.83 3.85
CA LYS A 97 10.76 13.43 2.75
C LYS A 97 10.04 13.40 1.41
N ALA A 98 8.79 12.94 1.39
CA ALA A 98 7.98 12.84 0.17
C ALA A 98 7.51 14.21 -0.33
N ILE A 99 6.98 15.03 0.57
CA ILE A 99 6.16 16.20 0.23
C ILE A 99 6.71 17.46 0.90
N GLY A 100 7.10 17.39 2.18
CA GLY A 100 7.49 18.53 3.02
C GLY A 100 8.89 19.09 2.75
N HIS A 101 9.07 19.92 1.72
CA HIS A 101 10.31 20.69 1.60
C HIS A 101 10.44 21.64 2.80
N ASN A 102 11.45 21.42 3.66
CA ASN A 102 11.71 22.19 4.90
C ASN A 102 10.51 22.26 5.88
N ASN A 103 9.68 21.21 5.98
CA ASN A 103 8.50 21.14 6.86
C ASN A 103 7.42 22.22 6.66
N THR A 104 7.48 22.98 5.56
CA THR A 104 6.55 24.09 5.29
C THR A 104 5.08 23.64 5.25
N ILE A 105 4.78 22.56 4.53
CA ILE A 105 3.42 22.02 4.40
C ILE A 105 2.91 21.52 5.75
N ALA A 106 3.69 20.70 6.47
CA ALA A 106 3.27 20.17 7.77
C ALA A 106 2.96 21.30 8.79
N VAL A 107 3.77 22.35 8.82
CA VAL A 107 3.55 23.52 9.68
C VAL A 107 2.26 24.25 9.30
N ARG A 108 2.01 24.45 8.00
CA ARG A 108 0.77 25.09 7.52
C ARG A 108 -0.46 24.27 7.84
N VAL A 109 -0.40 22.95 7.65
CA VAL A 109 -1.45 22.01 8.05
C VAL A 109 -1.78 22.21 9.53
N SER A 110 -0.79 22.19 10.41
CA SER A 110 -1.01 22.41 11.85
C SER A 110 -1.61 23.79 12.16
N ALA A 111 -1.19 24.85 11.46
CA ALA A 111 -1.69 26.21 11.68
C ALA A 111 -3.17 26.36 11.27
N VAL A 112 -3.54 25.85 10.09
CA VAL A 112 -4.92 25.84 9.59
C VAL A 112 -5.85 25.18 10.60
N PHE A 113 -5.48 24.00 11.08
CA PHE A 113 -6.32 23.25 12.03
C PHE A 113 -6.37 23.88 13.42
N GLN A 114 -5.27 24.42 13.92
CA GLN A 114 -5.28 25.15 15.19
C GLN A 114 -6.22 26.36 15.14
N GLN A 115 -6.20 27.11 14.03
CA GLN A 115 -7.04 28.28 13.85
C GLN A 115 -8.53 27.90 13.73
N ALA A 116 -8.85 26.84 12.98
CA ALA A 116 -10.22 26.32 12.89
C ALA A 116 -10.78 25.90 14.27
N GLY A 117 -9.97 25.20 15.07
CA GLY A 117 -10.35 24.81 16.44
C GLY A 117 -10.61 26.02 17.35
N MET A 118 -9.83 27.10 17.22
CA MET A 118 -10.06 28.35 17.94
C MET A 118 -11.37 29.05 17.53
N GLN A 119 -11.83 28.85 16.29
CA GLN A 119 -13.09 29.40 15.79
C GLN A 119 -14.31 28.53 16.14
N GLY A 120 -14.14 27.45 16.92
CA GLY A 120 -15.24 26.60 17.36
C GLY A 120 -15.82 25.71 16.25
N VAL A 121 -15.10 25.56 15.14
CA VAL A 121 -15.47 24.68 14.03
C VAL A 121 -15.40 23.24 14.52
N ARG A 122 -16.57 22.61 14.68
CA ARG A 122 -16.68 21.17 14.96
C ARG A 122 -16.73 20.44 13.64
N MET A 123 -15.60 19.87 13.26
CA MET A 123 -15.43 19.23 11.97
C MET A 123 -15.92 17.79 12.00
N ALA A 124 -16.39 17.30 10.85
CA ALA A 124 -16.63 15.88 10.63
C ALA A 124 -15.31 15.08 10.70
N ASN A 125 -15.41 13.74 10.72
CA ASN A 125 -14.35 12.71 10.89
C ASN A 125 -13.04 12.87 10.07
N THR A 126 -12.95 13.87 9.21
CA THR A 126 -11.96 14.08 8.15
C THR A 126 -10.68 14.79 8.64
N GLU A 127 -10.76 15.69 9.64
CA GLU A 127 -9.56 16.25 10.32
C GLU A 127 -8.72 15.15 10.95
N GLU A 128 -9.42 14.17 11.49
CA GLU A 128 -8.85 13.07 12.21
C GLU A 128 -7.96 12.25 11.27
N VAL A 129 -8.46 11.86 10.10
CA VAL A 129 -7.73 10.98 9.17
C VAL A 129 -6.43 11.62 8.63
N THR A 130 -6.46 12.85 8.10
CA THR A 130 -5.28 13.45 7.42
C THR A 130 -4.15 13.82 8.41
N ILE A 131 -4.50 14.46 9.53
CA ILE A 131 -3.53 14.81 10.58
C ILE A 131 -3.05 13.53 11.27
N GLN A 132 -3.95 12.56 11.50
CA GLN A 132 -3.53 11.28 12.07
C GLN A 132 -2.55 10.57 11.15
N SER A 133 -2.76 10.49 9.83
CA SER A 133 -1.82 9.85 8.91
C SER A 133 -0.42 10.46 8.98
N ILE A 134 -0.29 11.80 8.98
CA ILE A 134 1.01 12.49 9.15
C ILE A 134 1.62 12.14 10.51
N ASN A 135 0.82 12.22 11.58
CA ASN A 135 1.28 11.92 12.94
C ASN A 135 1.67 10.44 13.10
N GLN A 136 0.94 9.52 12.50
CA GLN A 136 1.20 8.08 12.50
C GLN A 136 2.51 7.78 11.78
N GLY A 137 2.74 8.37 10.60
CA GLY A 137 4.03 8.29 9.90
C GLY A 137 5.20 8.80 10.75
N ASN A 138 5.02 9.92 11.45
CA ASN A 138 6.02 10.47 12.36
C ASN A 138 6.23 9.62 13.62
N LYS A 139 5.16 9.01 14.15
CA LYS A 139 5.23 8.05 15.26
C LYS A 139 6.03 6.82 14.85
N LEU A 140 5.75 6.23 13.68
CA LEU A 140 6.48 5.08 13.16
C LEU A 140 7.97 5.42 12.99
N ARG A 141 8.28 6.57 12.40
CA ARG A 141 9.66 7.09 12.26
C ARG A 141 10.37 7.15 13.62
N THR A 142 9.73 7.79 14.60
CA THR A 142 10.30 7.98 15.94
C THR A 142 10.54 6.64 16.64
N ARG A 143 9.59 5.70 16.54
CA ARG A 143 9.74 4.36 17.12
C ARG A 143 10.86 3.57 16.46
N ALA A 144 10.95 3.60 15.12
CA ALA A 144 12.05 2.97 14.40
C ALA A 144 13.42 3.51 14.86
N GLN A 145 13.54 4.82 15.04
CA GLN A 145 14.76 5.45 15.56
C GLN A 145 15.08 5.02 17.01
N GLN A 146 14.07 4.98 17.89
CA GLN A 146 14.23 4.51 19.28
C GLN A 146 14.65 3.04 19.36
N LEU A 147 14.22 2.22 18.40
CA LEU A 147 14.59 0.81 18.25
C LEU A 147 15.90 0.61 17.48
N ASN A 148 16.58 1.68 17.04
CA ASN A 148 17.76 1.64 16.17
C ASN A 148 17.56 0.88 14.85
N ILE A 149 16.34 0.88 14.31
CA ILE A 149 16.01 0.30 13.01
C ILE A 149 16.31 1.35 11.93
N PRO A 150 17.24 1.11 11.00
CA PRO A 150 17.59 2.07 9.95
C PRO A 150 16.42 2.25 8.97
N ILE A 151 16.14 3.52 8.63
CA ILE A 151 15.07 3.89 7.70
C ILE A 151 15.67 4.22 6.33
N ASN A 152 15.17 3.56 5.28
CA ASN A 152 15.64 3.69 3.90
C ASN A 152 17.18 3.62 3.75
N PRO A 153 17.88 2.67 4.42
CA PRO A 153 19.33 2.63 4.34
C PRO A 153 19.78 2.42 2.89
N ASN A 154 20.82 3.14 2.48
CA ASN A 154 21.41 3.08 1.13
C ASN A 154 20.50 3.53 -0.02
N VAL A 155 19.26 3.94 0.25
CA VAL A 155 18.38 4.53 -0.76
C VAL A 155 18.92 5.91 -1.13
N PRO A 156 19.21 6.20 -2.42
CA PRO A 156 19.75 7.49 -2.82
C PRO A 156 18.84 8.66 -2.42
N GLY A 157 19.36 9.57 -1.58
CA GLY A 157 18.60 10.70 -1.03
C GLY A 157 17.60 10.34 0.08
N GLY A 158 17.60 9.07 0.52
CA GLY A 158 16.70 8.57 1.58
C GLY A 158 15.22 8.54 1.19
N LEU A 159 14.92 8.55 -0.11
CA LEU A 159 13.56 8.61 -0.65
C LEU A 159 13.35 7.54 -1.71
N LEU A 160 12.40 6.64 -1.46
CA LEU A 160 12.02 5.56 -2.37
C LEU A 160 11.27 6.16 -3.55
N LYS A 161 11.84 6.03 -4.75
CA LYS A 161 11.23 6.51 -5.99
C LYS A 161 11.69 5.71 -7.19
N ALA A 162 10.82 5.63 -8.19
CA ALA A 162 11.14 5.11 -9.51
C ALA A 162 12.12 6.03 -10.25
N THR A 163 13.16 5.46 -10.83
CA THR A 163 14.17 6.15 -11.64
C THR A 163 14.56 5.29 -12.86
N ALA A 164 15.27 5.88 -13.82
CA ALA A 164 15.80 5.15 -14.98
C ALA A 164 16.88 4.12 -14.62
N HIS A 165 17.48 4.26 -13.43
CA HIS A 165 18.43 3.34 -12.83
C HIS A 165 17.90 2.99 -11.43
N PRO A 166 16.85 2.15 -11.37
CA PRO A 166 16.10 1.96 -10.14
C PRO A 166 17.00 1.36 -9.06
N PHE A 167 16.82 1.83 -7.84
CA PHE A 167 17.44 1.20 -6.68
C PHE A 167 16.86 -0.21 -6.53
N LYS A 168 17.76 -1.18 -6.39
CA LYS A 168 17.41 -2.59 -6.19
C LYS A 168 18.02 -3.09 -4.89
N LEU A 169 17.23 -3.83 -4.12
CA LEU A 169 17.71 -4.55 -2.93
C LEU A 169 17.53 -6.04 -3.13
N GLN A 170 18.59 -6.81 -2.89
CA GLN A 170 18.53 -8.25 -2.84
C GLN A 170 18.33 -8.71 -1.40
N ILE A 171 17.31 -9.53 -1.14
CA ILE A 171 17.09 -10.23 0.14
C ILE A 171 16.86 -11.70 -0.18
N GLY A 172 17.81 -12.56 0.21
CA GLY A 172 17.80 -13.97 -0.18
C GLY A 172 17.68 -14.11 -1.70
N GLY A 173 16.74 -14.94 -2.16
CA GLY A 173 16.41 -15.11 -3.57
C GLY A 173 15.54 -14.02 -4.21
N ILE A 174 15.11 -12.98 -3.49
CA ILE A 174 14.25 -11.91 -4.01
C ILE A 174 15.07 -10.66 -4.35
N THR A 175 14.87 -10.13 -5.55
CA THR A 175 15.25 -8.76 -5.92
C THR A 175 14.02 -7.86 -5.81
N LEU A 176 14.09 -6.82 -4.98
CA LEU A 176 13.09 -5.76 -4.90
C LEU A 176 13.52 -4.56 -5.74
N THR A 177 12.64 -4.10 -6.64
CA THR A 177 12.83 -2.89 -7.43
C THR A 177 11.75 -1.88 -7.07
N VAL A 178 12.13 -0.63 -6.73
CA VAL A 178 11.15 0.44 -6.52
C VAL A 178 10.60 0.92 -7.86
N VAL A 179 9.31 0.72 -8.08
CA VAL A 179 8.61 1.08 -9.33
C VAL A 179 7.64 2.23 -9.18
N GLY A 180 7.43 2.73 -7.96
CA GLY A 180 6.64 3.93 -7.70
C GLY A 180 6.88 4.43 -6.27
N PRO A 181 6.61 5.72 -5.98
CA PRO A 181 6.16 6.77 -6.91
C PRO A 181 7.31 7.30 -7.79
N THR A 182 7.00 8.05 -8.86
CA THR A 182 8.03 8.83 -9.59
C THR A 182 8.26 10.20 -8.94
N ALA A 183 9.38 10.86 -9.27
CA ALA A 183 9.61 12.26 -8.87
C ALA A 183 8.52 13.22 -9.37
N ARG A 184 7.93 12.92 -10.53
CA ARG A 184 6.78 13.67 -11.07
C ARG A 184 5.55 13.47 -10.17
N ASN A 185 5.23 12.24 -9.77
CA ASN A 185 4.09 11.98 -8.89
C ASN A 185 4.22 12.73 -7.56
N LEU A 186 5.42 12.71 -6.97
CA LEU A 186 5.70 13.47 -5.73
C LEU A 186 5.58 15.00 -5.92
N THR A 187 5.97 15.51 -7.10
CA THR A 187 5.87 16.93 -7.41
C THR A 187 4.41 17.36 -7.60
N GLU A 188 3.61 16.57 -8.30
CA GLU A 188 2.18 16.86 -8.46
C GLU A 188 1.43 16.73 -7.13
N LEU A 189 1.73 15.70 -6.34
CA LEU A 189 1.17 15.54 -4.99
C LEU A 189 1.47 16.76 -4.11
N ARG A 190 2.69 17.29 -4.18
CA ARG A 190 3.04 18.55 -3.48
C ARG A 190 2.20 19.73 -3.94
N LYS A 191 1.95 19.87 -5.25
CA LYS A 191 1.12 20.96 -5.78
C LYS A 191 -0.35 20.82 -5.34
N GLU A 192 -0.87 19.61 -5.29
CA GLU A 192 -2.22 19.33 -4.80
C GLU A 192 -2.35 19.69 -3.31
N TRP A 193 -1.39 19.27 -2.48
CA TRP A 193 -1.29 19.69 -1.09
C TRP A 193 -1.23 21.20 -0.91
N GLN A 194 -0.43 21.88 -1.74
CA GLN A 194 -0.29 23.33 -1.68
C GLN A 194 -1.63 24.01 -2.00
N LYS A 195 -2.30 23.60 -3.08
CA LYS A 195 -3.61 24.14 -3.48
C LYS A 195 -4.69 23.87 -2.44
N TRP A 196 -4.70 22.66 -1.87
CA TRP A 196 -5.64 22.31 -0.81
C TRP A 196 -5.42 23.21 0.42
N LEU A 197 -4.16 23.40 0.83
CA LEU A 197 -3.81 24.31 1.93
C LEU A 197 -4.22 25.75 1.64
N ASP A 198 -3.95 26.27 0.44
CA ASP A 198 -4.33 27.63 0.05
C ASP A 198 -5.85 27.81 0.19
N LYS A 199 -6.65 26.83 -0.27
CA LYS A 199 -8.12 26.83 -0.12
C LYS A 199 -8.56 26.77 1.35
N GLN A 200 -7.91 25.94 2.17
CA GLN A 200 -8.26 25.83 3.58
C GLN A 200 -7.90 27.09 4.37
N GLU A 201 -6.75 27.68 4.10
CA GLU A 201 -6.34 28.95 4.71
C GLU A 201 -7.33 30.07 4.38
N GLU A 202 -7.80 30.14 3.13
CA GLU A 202 -8.86 31.08 2.72
C GLU A 202 -10.17 30.84 3.47
N ALA A 203 -10.65 29.58 3.53
CA ALA A 203 -11.91 29.24 4.21
C ALA A 203 -11.89 29.58 5.71
N VAL A 204 -10.78 29.27 6.39
CA VAL A 204 -10.60 29.61 7.82
C VAL A 204 -10.45 31.13 8.02
N ALA A 205 -9.78 31.83 7.09
CA ALA A 205 -9.66 33.29 7.15
C ALA A 205 -11.00 34.01 6.93
N SER A 206 -11.87 33.47 6.06
CA SER A 206 -13.21 34.02 5.81
C SER A 206 -14.27 33.58 6.81
N ALA A 207 -13.92 32.77 7.82
CA ALA A 207 -14.85 32.10 8.73
C ALA A 207 -15.96 31.32 7.98
N ASP A 208 -15.62 30.77 6.80
CA ASP A 208 -16.51 29.92 6.03
C ASP A 208 -16.40 28.48 6.56
N ILE A 209 -17.07 28.27 7.71
CA ILE A 209 -17.06 27.03 8.48
C ILE A 209 -17.61 25.86 7.65
N GLU A 210 -18.59 26.12 6.80
CA GLU A 210 -19.25 25.09 5.98
C GLU A 210 -18.32 24.60 4.86
N SER A 211 -17.66 25.51 4.14
CA SER A 211 -16.69 25.13 3.10
C SER A 211 -15.46 24.40 3.66
N PHE A 212 -14.99 24.76 4.85
CA PHE A 212 -13.89 24.07 5.53
C PHE A 212 -14.31 22.66 5.98
N ALA A 213 -15.53 22.50 6.51
CA ALA A 213 -16.08 21.20 6.92
C ALA A 213 -16.38 20.27 5.72
N MET A 214 -16.66 20.83 4.55
CA MET A 214 -16.96 20.11 3.30
C MET A 214 -15.72 19.97 2.39
N ALA A 215 -14.53 20.26 2.90
CA ALA A 215 -13.29 20.19 2.13
C ALA A 215 -13.05 18.78 1.57
N ASP A 216 -12.67 18.73 0.29
CA ASP A 216 -12.36 17.49 -0.42
C ASP A 216 -11.30 16.68 0.34
N GLU A 217 -11.71 15.47 0.74
CA GLU A 217 -11.02 14.55 1.62
C GLU A 217 -9.96 13.71 0.88
N SER A 218 -9.97 13.77 -0.46
CA SER A 218 -9.19 12.87 -1.32
C SER A 218 -7.75 13.31 -1.58
N ILE A 219 -7.42 14.56 -1.26
CA ILE A 219 -6.05 15.08 -1.33
C ILE A 219 -5.44 14.75 0.04
N PRO A 220 -4.68 13.64 0.24
CA PRO A 220 -3.58 13.21 -0.67
C PRO A 220 -2.96 11.79 -0.43
N ASN A 221 -3.61 10.68 -0.80
CA ASN A 221 -3.04 9.33 -0.57
C ASN A 221 -2.21 8.78 -1.76
N LEU A 222 -1.67 9.67 -2.60
CA LEU A 222 -1.26 9.29 -3.97
C LEU A 222 0.23 8.95 -4.16
N SER A 223 0.99 8.70 -3.10
CA SER A 223 2.41 8.33 -3.21
C SER A 223 2.77 7.02 -2.53
N SER A 224 1.97 5.97 -2.73
CA SER A 224 2.34 4.63 -2.28
C SER A 224 3.68 4.22 -2.90
N VAL A 225 4.55 3.64 -2.06
CA VAL A 225 5.74 2.93 -2.52
C VAL A 225 5.26 1.66 -3.21
N CYS A 226 5.51 1.57 -4.51
CA CYS A 226 5.22 0.38 -5.30
C CYS A 226 6.51 -0.39 -5.55
N LEU A 227 6.45 -1.72 -5.44
CA LEU A 227 7.59 -2.60 -5.58
C LEU A 227 7.31 -3.68 -6.61
N LEU A 228 8.29 -3.97 -7.45
CA LEU A 228 8.35 -5.23 -8.19
C LEU A 228 9.32 -6.16 -7.45
N ALA A 229 8.82 -7.29 -6.96
CA ALA A 229 9.61 -8.36 -6.38
C ALA A 229 9.83 -9.47 -7.41
N GLU A 230 11.08 -9.87 -7.63
CA GLU A 230 11.45 -10.87 -8.63
C GLU A 230 12.29 -11.99 -7.98
N SER A 231 11.95 -13.24 -8.24
CA SER A 231 12.70 -14.41 -7.74
C SER A 231 12.48 -15.61 -8.63
N ASN A 232 13.57 -16.22 -9.15
CA ASN A 232 13.51 -17.41 -10.02
C ASN A 232 12.51 -17.30 -11.18
N GLY A 233 12.40 -16.12 -11.80
CA GLY A 233 11.46 -15.84 -12.89
C GLY A 233 10.05 -15.49 -12.45
N VAL A 234 9.69 -15.67 -11.18
CA VAL A 234 8.40 -15.25 -10.61
C VAL A 234 8.42 -13.75 -10.32
N ARG A 235 7.37 -13.03 -10.71
CA ARG A 235 7.22 -11.58 -10.56
C ARG A 235 5.96 -11.24 -9.76
N VAL A 236 6.11 -10.48 -8.69
CA VAL A 236 5.02 -9.97 -7.86
C VAL A 236 5.05 -8.44 -7.90
N LEU A 237 3.95 -7.82 -8.33
CA LEU A 237 3.78 -6.37 -8.31
C LEU A 237 2.94 -5.96 -7.09
N LEU A 238 3.60 -5.25 -6.16
CA LEU A 238 3.02 -4.70 -4.94
C LEU A 238 2.74 -3.22 -5.16
N THR A 239 1.48 -2.81 -5.04
CA THR A 239 1.06 -1.47 -5.49
C THR A 239 0.73 -0.51 -4.35
N GLY A 240 0.39 -1.03 -3.16
CA GLY A 240 -0.38 -0.27 -2.17
C GLY A 240 -1.57 0.37 -2.86
N ASP A 241 -1.79 1.66 -2.59
CA ASP A 241 -2.95 2.40 -3.07
C ASP A 241 -2.64 3.33 -4.25
N ALA A 242 -1.53 3.07 -4.94
CA ALA A 242 -1.14 3.89 -6.08
C ALA A 242 -2.20 3.87 -7.19
N ARG A 243 -2.45 5.04 -7.77
CA ARG A 243 -3.22 5.14 -9.01
C ARG A 243 -2.53 4.38 -10.14
N GLY A 244 -3.32 3.75 -11.00
CA GLY A 244 -2.85 2.96 -12.14
C GLY A 244 -2.02 3.77 -13.12
N ASP A 245 -2.36 5.04 -13.36
CA ASP A 245 -1.56 5.93 -14.22
C ASP A 245 -0.20 6.29 -13.61
N HIS A 246 -0.14 6.50 -12.29
CA HIS A 246 1.12 6.70 -11.56
C HIS A 246 2.00 5.45 -11.62
N LEU A 247 1.41 4.26 -11.43
CA LEU A 247 2.13 3.00 -11.52
C LEU A 247 2.69 2.76 -12.94
N ILE A 248 1.90 3.00 -14.00
CA ILE A 248 2.37 2.90 -15.38
C ILE A 248 3.51 3.89 -15.67
N GLN A 249 3.43 5.12 -15.18
CA GLN A 249 4.52 6.09 -15.29
C GLN A 249 5.79 5.58 -14.61
N GLY A 250 5.66 4.99 -13.43
CA GLY A 250 6.74 4.39 -12.67
C GLY A 250 7.39 3.20 -13.38
N LEU A 251 6.59 2.26 -13.88
CA LEU A 251 7.04 1.11 -14.68
C LEU A 251 7.74 1.54 -15.97
N LYS A 252 7.24 2.60 -16.62
CA LYS A 252 7.90 3.21 -17.79
C LYS A 252 9.24 3.81 -17.42
N GLN A 253 9.30 4.57 -16.32
CA GLN A 253 10.51 5.22 -15.84
C GLN A 253 11.60 4.19 -15.52
N THR A 254 11.24 3.05 -14.92
CA THR A 254 12.15 1.96 -14.59
C THR A 254 12.48 1.03 -15.76
N ARG A 255 11.93 1.29 -16.96
CA ARG A 255 12.12 0.49 -18.18
C ARG A 255 11.67 -0.97 -18.02
N LEU A 256 10.62 -1.20 -17.23
CA LEU A 256 10.03 -2.53 -16.99
C LEU A 256 8.85 -2.85 -17.92
N LEU A 257 8.35 -1.86 -18.67
CA LEU A 257 7.33 -2.07 -19.69
C LEU A 257 7.93 -2.68 -20.96
N GLN A 258 7.16 -3.57 -21.58
CA GLN A 258 7.39 -4.12 -22.91
C GLN A 258 7.20 -3.05 -23.99
N PRO A 259 7.63 -3.29 -25.25
CA PRO A 259 7.49 -2.33 -26.35
C PRO A 259 6.05 -1.88 -26.62
N ASP A 260 5.06 -2.74 -26.35
CA ASP A 260 3.62 -2.43 -26.47
C ASP A 260 3.07 -1.63 -25.28
N GLY A 261 3.93 -1.27 -24.33
CA GLY A 261 3.57 -0.52 -23.12
C GLY A 261 2.94 -1.36 -22.01
N SER A 262 2.98 -2.69 -22.10
CA SER A 262 2.45 -3.61 -21.08
C SER A 262 3.52 -4.21 -20.16
N ILE A 263 3.08 -4.90 -19.11
CA ILE A 263 3.91 -5.74 -18.26
C ILE A 263 3.15 -6.99 -17.88
N ASP A 264 3.86 -8.13 -17.89
CA ASP A 264 3.37 -9.40 -17.39
C ASP A 264 4.00 -9.72 -16.03
N VAL A 265 3.16 -10.02 -15.05
CA VAL A 265 3.56 -10.50 -13.72
C VAL A 265 2.81 -11.77 -13.36
N ASP A 266 3.28 -12.50 -12.37
CA ASP A 266 2.56 -13.67 -11.86
C ASP A 266 1.47 -13.24 -10.89
N VAL A 267 1.81 -12.36 -9.96
CA VAL A 267 0.88 -11.83 -8.94
C VAL A 267 0.83 -10.31 -9.04
N LEU A 268 -0.38 -9.77 -9.14
CA LEU A 268 -0.67 -8.36 -8.92
C LEU A 268 -1.46 -8.22 -7.62
N LYS A 269 -0.88 -7.55 -6.61
CA LYS A 269 -1.71 -6.98 -5.55
C LYS A 269 -2.47 -5.83 -6.18
N VAL A 270 -3.79 -5.94 -6.29
CA VAL A 270 -4.62 -4.92 -6.94
C VAL A 270 -4.55 -3.64 -6.12
N PRO A 271 -4.35 -2.47 -6.77
CA PRO A 271 -4.27 -1.20 -6.08
C PRO A 271 -5.52 -0.90 -5.24
N HIS A 272 -5.29 -0.30 -4.07
CA HIS A 272 -6.33 0.33 -3.26
C HIS A 272 -7.53 -0.59 -3.03
N HIS A 273 -7.24 -1.82 -2.59
CA HIS A 273 -8.26 -2.83 -2.23
C HIS A 273 -9.25 -3.17 -3.35
N GLY A 274 -8.93 -2.81 -4.60
CA GLY A 274 -9.81 -2.95 -5.74
C GLY A 274 -10.73 -1.75 -5.99
N SER A 275 -10.35 -0.54 -5.56
CA SER A 275 -11.13 0.67 -5.84
C SER A 275 -11.08 1.06 -7.31
N ASP A 276 -12.26 1.25 -7.91
CA ASP A 276 -12.44 1.68 -9.29
C ASP A 276 -11.96 3.13 -9.57
N ARG A 277 -11.74 3.92 -8.52
CA ARG A 277 -11.17 5.27 -8.58
C ARG A 277 -9.68 5.27 -8.92
N ASN A 278 -8.99 4.15 -8.68
CA ASN A 278 -7.54 4.06 -8.83
C ASN A 278 -7.13 3.35 -10.12
N VAL A 279 -8.00 2.52 -10.68
CA VAL A 279 -7.69 1.69 -11.85
C VAL A 279 -8.72 1.89 -12.96
N THR A 280 -8.44 1.35 -14.14
CA THR A 280 -9.36 1.38 -15.28
C THR A 280 -9.24 0.07 -16.06
N LEU A 281 -10.15 -0.19 -16.99
CA LEU A 281 -10.00 -1.29 -17.95
C LEU A 281 -8.68 -1.23 -18.73
N ASP A 282 -8.23 -0.02 -19.13
CA ASP A 282 -6.96 0.14 -19.86
C ASP A 282 -5.75 -0.21 -18.98
N PHE A 283 -5.82 0.10 -17.68
CA PHE A 283 -4.80 -0.33 -16.73
C PHE A 283 -4.64 -1.86 -16.73
N PHE A 284 -5.73 -2.61 -16.62
CA PHE A 284 -5.68 -4.08 -16.64
C PHE A 284 -5.32 -4.67 -18.01
N ARG A 285 -5.51 -3.91 -19.10
CA ARG A 285 -4.96 -4.29 -20.42
C ARG A 285 -3.44 -4.19 -20.47
N LYS A 286 -2.85 -3.26 -19.72
CA LYS A 286 -1.40 -3.00 -19.67
C LYS A 286 -0.69 -3.77 -18.57
N VAL A 287 -1.28 -3.90 -17.38
CA VAL A 287 -0.73 -4.65 -16.25
C VAL A 287 -1.47 -5.98 -16.13
N ARG A 288 -0.83 -7.03 -16.64
CA ARG A 288 -1.44 -8.35 -16.80
C ARG A 288 -0.84 -9.29 -15.76
N ALA A 289 -1.68 -10.00 -15.04
CA ALA A 289 -1.26 -10.96 -14.02
C ALA A 289 -1.88 -12.35 -14.26
N ARG A 290 -1.32 -13.38 -13.63
CA ARG A 290 -1.96 -14.70 -13.53
C ARG A 290 -2.91 -14.72 -12.33
N GLN A 291 -2.49 -14.12 -11.23
CA GLN A 291 -3.25 -13.99 -9.99
C GLN A 291 -3.42 -12.50 -9.64
N TYR A 292 -4.66 -12.11 -9.35
CA TYR A 292 -5.02 -10.78 -8.90
C TYR A 292 -5.45 -10.88 -7.43
N VAL A 293 -4.61 -10.38 -6.53
CA VAL A 293 -4.84 -10.44 -5.09
C VAL A 293 -5.55 -9.18 -4.63
N ILE A 294 -6.64 -9.34 -3.89
CA ILE A 294 -7.43 -8.23 -3.36
C ILE A 294 -7.69 -8.47 -1.87
N SER A 295 -7.24 -7.52 -1.05
CA SER A 295 -7.52 -7.49 0.38
C SER A 295 -8.63 -6.48 0.64
N ALA A 296 -9.85 -6.96 0.92
CA ALA A 296 -11.02 -6.12 1.08
C ALA A 296 -12.18 -6.89 1.73
N ASN A 297 -13.05 -6.19 2.46
CA ASN A 297 -14.20 -6.79 3.17
C ASN A 297 -15.54 -6.07 2.90
N GLY A 298 -15.61 -5.19 1.90
CA GLY A 298 -16.81 -4.40 1.58
C GLY A 298 -16.84 -3.02 2.22
N LYS A 299 -15.94 -2.74 3.17
CA LYS A 299 -15.77 -1.38 3.70
C LYS A 299 -15.40 -0.43 2.57
N HIS A 300 -15.95 0.79 2.59
CA HIS A 300 -15.81 1.80 1.54
C HIS A 300 -16.29 1.36 0.14
N GLY A 301 -16.98 0.22 0.02
CA GLY A 301 -17.41 -0.36 -1.25
C GLY A 301 -16.39 -1.26 -1.94
N ASN A 302 -15.22 -1.51 -1.33
CA ASN A 302 -14.17 -2.29 -1.97
C ASN A 302 -14.29 -3.81 -1.71
N PRO A 303 -13.92 -4.67 -2.67
CA PRO A 303 -13.54 -4.30 -4.03
C PRO A 303 -14.77 -3.85 -4.82
N ASP A 304 -14.58 -2.83 -5.65
CA ASP A 304 -15.66 -2.33 -6.48
C ASP A 304 -16.00 -3.33 -7.58
N TYR A 305 -17.29 -3.43 -7.87
CA TYR A 305 -17.82 -4.28 -8.93
C TYR A 305 -17.13 -4.02 -10.28
N ASP A 306 -16.93 -2.74 -10.63
CA ASP A 306 -16.33 -2.37 -11.91
C ASP A 306 -14.85 -2.78 -12.01
N THR A 307 -14.11 -2.76 -10.90
CA THR A 307 -12.74 -3.28 -10.87
C THR A 307 -12.70 -4.77 -11.19
N LEU A 308 -13.55 -5.58 -10.54
CA LEU A 308 -13.64 -7.03 -10.80
C LEU A 308 -14.00 -7.30 -12.26
N LYS A 309 -15.01 -6.58 -12.77
CA LYS A 309 -15.44 -6.64 -14.16
C LYS A 309 -14.33 -6.26 -15.13
N TRP A 310 -13.56 -5.19 -14.85
CA TRP A 310 -12.48 -4.77 -15.73
C TRP A 310 -11.33 -5.79 -15.78
N ILE A 311 -10.98 -6.41 -14.66
CA ILE A 311 -9.96 -7.48 -14.61
C ILE A 311 -10.39 -8.64 -15.51
N VAL A 312 -11.59 -9.18 -15.28
CA VAL A 312 -12.09 -10.34 -16.04
C VAL A 312 -12.31 -9.99 -17.52
N THR A 313 -12.82 -8.79 -17.83
CA THR A 313 -13.01 -8.33 -19.21
C THR A 313 -11.67 -8.23 -19.94
N ALA A 314 -10.63 -7.65 -19.31
CA ALA A 314 -9.30 -7.56 -19.90
C ALA A 314 -8.70 -8.94 -20.16
N ALA A 315 -8.77 -9.84 -19.17
CA ALA A 315 -8.26 -11.21 -19.27
C ALA A 315 -8.98 -12.02 -20.37
N THR A 316 -10.30 -11.88 -20.48
CA THR A 316 -11.12 -12.53 -21.51
C THR A 316 -10.68 -12.11 -22.92
N VAL A 317 -10.56 -10.80 -23.16
CA VAL A 317 -10.11 -10.26 -24.46
C VAL A 317 -8.70 -10.73 -24.80
N GLN A 318 -7.84 -10.87 -23.78
CA GLN A 318 -6.47 -11.34 -23.92
C GLN A 318 -6.35 -12.86 -24.01
N GLN A 319 -7.46 -13.61 -23.87
CA GLN A 319 -7.47 -15.08 -23.82
C GLN A 319 -6.53 -15.66 -22.77
N ARG A 320 -6.51 -15.04 -21.58
CA ARG A 320 -5.68 -15.43 -20.46
C ARG A 320 -6.55 -15.91 -19.31
N PRO A 321 -6.49 -17.22 -18.97
CA PRO A 321 -7.06 -17.69 -17.72
C PRO A 321 -6.36 -17.01 -16.54
N ILE A 322 -7.15 -16.49 -15.62
CA ILE A 322 -6.65 -15.82 -14.41
C ILE A 322 -7.32 -16.36 -13.15
N GLU A 323 -6.76 -16.04 -12.01
CA GLU A 323 -7.37 -16.30 -10.70
C GLU A 323 -7.51 -14.99 -9.92
N LEU A 324 -8.70 -14.74 -9.39
CA LEU A 324 -8.93 -13.70 -8.40
C LEU A 324 -8.74 -14.31 -7.02
N VAL A 325 -7.86 -13.73 -6.21
CA VAL A 325 -7.54 -14.22 -4.87
C VAL A 325 -8.00 -13.18 -3.85
N LEU A 326 -9.04 -13.50 -3.09
CA LEU A 326 -9.80 -12.54 -2.30
C LEU A 326 -9.71 -12.86 -0.81
N SER A 327 -9.47 -11.87 0.03
CA SER A 327 -9.36 -12.08 1.49
C SER A 327 -10.71 -12.32 2.17
N ASN A 328 -11.81 -11.78 1.64
CA ASN A 328 -13.14 -11.89 2.24
C ASN A 328 -14.25 -12.00 1.19
N HIS A 329 -15.41 -12.48 1.61
CA HIS A 329 -16.65 -12.39 0.85
C HIS A 329 -17.32 -11.02 1.06
N THR A 330 -17.91 -10.45 0.01
CA THR A 330 -18.68 -9.20 0.10
C THR A 330 -19.94 -9.28 -0.77
N ALA A 331 -20.93 -8.44 -0.49
CA ALA A 331 -22.16 -8.37 -1.29
C ALA A 331 -21.87 -8.00 -2.76
N LEU A 332 -20.91 -7.11 -3.01
CA LEU A 332 -20.54 -6.72 -4.37
C LEU A 332 -19.78 -7.82 -5.12
N ILE A 333 -18.95 -8.61 -4.44
CA ILE A 333 -18.33 -9.80 -5.04
C ILE A 333 -19.42 -10.82 -5.40
N GLN A 334 -20.41 -11.02 -4.53
CA GLN A 334 -21.52 -11.93 -4.83
C GLN A 334 -22.33 -11.45 -6.04
N GLN A 335 -22.69 -10.16 -6.07
CA GLN A 335 -23.38 -9.57 -7.21
C GLN A 335 -22.55 -9.74 -8.51
N PHE A 336 -21.24 -9.51 -8.44
CA PHE A 336 -20.34 -9.74 -9.57
C PHE A 336 -20.37 -11.20 -10.05
N LEU A 337 -20.37 -12.18 -9.13
CA LEU A 337 -20.45 -13.60 -9.48
C LEU A 337 -21.79 -14.01 -10.09
N ASP A 338 -22.88 -13.35 -9.70
CA ASP A 338 -24.21 -13.58 -10.27
C ASP A 338 -24.28 -13.05 -11.72
N ASP A 339 -23.70 -11.88 -11.98
CA ASP A 339 -23.66 -11.24 -13.30
C ASP A 339 -22.60 -11.84 -14.24
N PHE A 340 -21.48 -12.30 -13.66
CA PHE A 340 -20.36 -12.94 -14.32
C PHE A 340 -20.10 -14.29 -13.63
N PRO A 341 -20.64 -15.40 -14.15
CA PRO A 341 -20.35 -16.72 -13.61
C PRO A 341 -18.91 -17.15 -13.92
N GLN A 342 -18.28 -17.86 -12.99
CA GLN A 342 -16.93 -18.40 -13.17
C GLN A 342 -16.85 -19.39 -14.33
N ASN A 343 -15.71 -19.40 -15.03
CA ASN A 343 -15.43 -20.33 -16.12
C ASN A 343 -13.94 -20.68 -16.08
N GLU A 344 -13.60 -21.97 -15.99
CA GLU A 344 -12.21 -22.43 -15.88
C GLU A 344 -11.31 -21.97 -17.04
N ASN A 345 -11.88 -21.65 -18.20
CA ASN A 345 -11.15 -21.14 -19.36
C ASN A 345 -10.93 -19.62 -19.33
N THR A 346 -11.55 -18.90 -18.39
CA THR A 346 -11.51 -17.44 -18.30
C THR A 346 -11.00 -16.98 -16.94
N TYR A 347 -11.73 -17.31 -15.87
CA TYR A 347 -11.29 -17.00 -14.51
C TYR A 347 -11.92 -17.90 -13.45
N GLN A 348 -11.19 -18.04 -12.36
CA GLN A 348 -11.67 -18.65 -11.12
C GLN A 348 -11.45 -17.69 -9.95
N ILE A 349 -12.16 -17.92 -8.84
CA ILE A 349 -11.99 -17.20 -7.59
C ILE A 349 -11.54 -18.15 -6.50
N ARG A 350 -10.53 -17.74 -5.74
CA ARG A 350 -10.09 -18.38 -4.50
C ARG A 350 -10.24 -17.40 -3.34
N PHE A 351 -11.04 -17.77 -2.35
CA PHE A 351 -11.16 -17.02 -1.11
C PHE A 351 -10.17 -17.53 -0.06
N MET A 352 -9.69 -16.63 0.78
CA MET A 352 -9.09 -17.03 2.06
C MET A 352 -10.12 -17.87 2.84
N PRO A 353 -9.73 -19.04 3.39
CA PRO A 353 -10.65 -19.86 4.17
C PRO A 353 -11.21 -19.10 5.37
N PRO A 354 -12.50 -19.26 5.73
CA PRO A 354 -13.08 -18.64 6.90
C PRO A 354 -12.29 -18.97 8.18
N GLY A 355 -11.96 -17.94 8.97
CA GLY A 355 -11.19 -18.08 10.20
C GLY A 355 -9.68 -18.27 10.01
N ALA A 356 -9.17 -18.32 8.77
CA ALA A 356 -7.73 -18.32 8.53
C ALA A 356 -7.12 -16.95 8.85
N HIS A 357 -5.92 -16.95 9.43
CA HIS A 357 -5.16 -15.72 9.69
C HIS A 357 -4.32 -15.27 8.49
N SER A 358 -4.01 -16.20 7.58
CA SER A 358 -3.27 -15.92 6.35
C SER A 358 -3.55 -16.96 5.27
N MET A 359 -3.21 -16.64 4.02
CA MET A 359 -3.25 -17.56 2.89
C MET A 359 -2.03 -17.37 1.98
N VAL A 360 -1.47 -18.47 1.50
CA VAL A 360 -0.45 -18.48 0.45
C VAL A 360 -1.14 -18.33 -0.90
N VAL A 361 -0.60 -17.44 -1.74
CA VAL A 361 -1.11 -17.15 -3.08
C VAL A 361 -0.37 -17.96 -4.14
#